data_AF-A0SL25-F1
#
_entry.id   AF-A0SL25-F1
#
_cell.length_a   1.000
_cell.length_b   1.000
_cell.length_c   1.000
_cell.angle_alpha   90.00
_cell.angle_beta   90.00
_cell.angle_gamma   90.00
#
_symmetry.space_group_name_H-M   'P 1'
#
loop_
_entity.id
_entity.type
_entity.pdbx_description
1 polymer ?
#
loop_
_entity_poly.entity_id
_entity_poly.type
_entity_poly.pdbx_seq_one_letter_code
_entity_poly.pdbx_strand_id
1 'polypeptide(L)'
;IILRYVTYATFNGDASVLEDRCLNGLRETYLALGVPGASVAEGVRKMKDAALAIVNDRGAITQGDCTALVSEIGTYFDRAAAAVG
;
A
#
# COMPACT_ATOMS: atom_id res chain seq x y z
N ILE A 1 -2.70 3.46 -9.14
CA ILE A 1 -1.98 4.62 -8.56
C ILE A 1 -1.40 4.32 -7.18
N ILE A 2 -2.15 3.65 -6.29
CA ILE A 2 -1.75 3.35 -4.91
C ILE A 2 -0.41 2.60 -4.82
N LEU A 3 -0.21 1.52 -5.60
CA LEU A 3 1.03 0.74 -5.57
C LEU A 3 2.29 1.59 -5.76
N ARG A 4 2.25 2.56 -6.69
CA ARG A 4 3.37 3.46 -6.95
C ARG A 4 3.74 4.30 -5.72
N TYR A 5 2.75 4.84 -5.02
CA TYR A 5 3.00 5.63 -3.82
C TYR A 5 3.40 4.78 -2.62
N VAL A 6 2.93 3.54 -2.52
CA VAL A 6 3.44 2.56 -1.54
C VAL A 6 4.92 2.26 -1.79
N THR A 7 5.34 2.09 -3.05
CA THR A 7 6.77 1.89 -3.36
C THR A 7 7.62 3.11 -3.04
N TYR A 8 7.09 4.33 -3.19
CA TYR A 8 7.79 5.55 -2.78
C TYR A 8 7.90 5.66 -1.27
N ALA A 9 6.84 5.35 -0.53
CA ALA A 9 6.87 5.33 0.93
C ALA A 9 7.89 4.30 1.46
N THR A 10 7.90 3.11 0.87
CA THR A 10 8.87 2.04 1.18
C THR A 10 10.32 2.48 0.90
N PHE A 11 10.55 3.15 -0.24
CA PHE A 11 11.88 3.64 -0.60
C PHE A 11 12.36 4.77 0.33
N ASN A 12 11.45 5.66 0.74
CA ASN A 12 11.77 6.77 1.63
C ASN A 12 11.81 6.38 3.11
N GLY A 13 11.23 5.24 3.49
CA GLY A 13 11.04 4.84 4.89
C GLY A 13 10.03 5.72 5.64
N ASP A 14 9.10 6.35 4.92
CA ASP A 14 8.11 7.27 5.49
C ASP A 14 6.84 7.38 4.64
N ALA A 15 5.68 7.57 5.29
CA ALA A 15 4.37 7.59 4.65
C ALA A 15 3.98 8.94 4.01
N SER A 16 4.70 10.03 4.27
CA SER A 16 4.26 11.40 3.88
C SER A 16 3.93 11.52 2.39
N VAL A 17 4.76 10.95 1.51
CA VAL A 17 4.51 10.99 0.06
C VAL A 17 3.25 10.24 -0.35
N LEU A 18 2.91 9.15 0.35
CA LEU A 18 1.66 8.42 0.13
C LEU A 18 0.47 9.25 0.62
N GLU A 19 0.56 9.84 1.80
CA GLU A 19 -0.51 10.64 2.40
C GLU A 19 -0.78 11.92 1.60
N ASP A 20 0.23 12.76 1.45
CA ASP A 20 0.09 14.12 0.91
C ASP A 20 -0.24 14.14 -0.58
N ARG A 21 0.30 13.18 -1.35
CA ARG A 21 0.24 13.19 -2.82
C ARG A 21 -0.73 12.16 -3.39
N CYS A 22 -1.23 11.22 -2.60
CA CYS A 22 -2.13 10.18 -3.08
C CYS A 22 -3.41 10.05 -2.27
N LEU A 23 -3.34 10.02 -0.94
CA LEU A 23 -4.50 9.68 -0.10
C LEU A 23 -5.34 10.90 0.29
N ASN A 24 -4.72 12.09 0.43
CA ASN A 24 -5.40 13.31 0.80
C ASN A 24 -6.49 13.67 -0.23
N GLY A 25 -7.76 13.72 0.20
CA GLY A 25 -8.91 14.02 -0.66
C GLY A 25 -9.38 12.86 -1.56
N LEU A 26 -8.75 11.68 -1.48
CA LEU A 26 -9.05 10.57 -2.39
C LEU A 26 -10.43 9.97 -2.13
N ARG A 27 -10.82 9.86 -0.85
CA ARG A 27 -12.14 9.37 -0.45
C ARG A 27 -13.25 10.28 -0.98
N GLU A 28 -13.10 11.59 -0.80
CA GLU A 28 -14.04 12.60 -1.27
C GLU A 28 -14.15 12.57 -2.79
N THR A 29 -13.03 12.38 -3.49
CA THR A 29 -13.00 12.21 -4.95
C THR A 29 -13.76 10.97 -5.39
N TYR A 30 -13.55 9.82 -4.74
CA TYR A 30 -14.27 8.60 -5.06
C TYR A 30 -15.76 8.70 -4.78
N LEU A 31 -16.16 9.32 -3.68
CA LEU A 31 -17.56 9.62 -3.37
C LEU A 31 -18.19 10.50 -4.46
N ALA A 32 -17.51 11.55 -4.89
CA ALA A 32 -18.01 12.46 -5.94
C ALA A 32 -18.15 11.77 -7.32
N LEU A 33 -17.31 10.77 -7.60
CA LEU A 33 -17.33 10.01 -8.86
C LEU A 33 -18.23 8.76 -8.80
N GLY A 34 -18.85 8.46 -7.66
CA GLY A 34 -19.64 7.24 -7.46
C GLY A 34 -18.80 5.96 -7.44
N VAL A 35 -17.51 6.07 -7.14
CA VAL A 35 -16.60 4.92 -7.02
C VAL A 35 -16.79 4.28 -5.63
N PRO A 36 -17.07 2.97 -5.55
CA PRO A 36 -17.28 2.30 -4.28
C PRO A 36 -15.96 2.12 -3.50
N GLY A 37 -15.75 2.96 -2.48
CA GLY A 37 -14.54 2.96 -1.64
C GLY A 37 -14.20 1.60 -1.02
N ALA A 38 -15.20 0.86 -0.55
CA ALA A 38 -15.02 -0.50 -0.02
C ALA A 38 -14.43 -1.48 -1.05
N SER A 39 -14.85 -1.41 -2.31
CA SER A 39 -14.29 -2.26 -3.38
C SER A 39 -12.85 -1.85 -3.72
N VAL A 40 -12.54 -0.56 -3.63
CA VAL A 40 -11.16 -0.09 -3.79
C VAL A 40 -10.29 -0.58 -2.64
N ALA A 41 -10.75 -0.48 -1.39
CA ALA A 41 -10.05 -0.99 -0.22
C ALA A 41 -9.77 -2.51 -0.32
N GLU A 42 -10.74 -3.30 -0.78
CA GLU A 42 -10.55 -4.72 -1.07
C GLU A 42 -9.50 -4.96 -2.18
N GLY A 43 -9.50 -4.14 -3.22
CA GLY A 43 -8.45 -4.15 -4.24
C GLY A 43 -7.06 -3.89 -3.65
N VAL A 44 -6.95 -2.95 -2.71
CA VAL A 44 -5.70 -2.65 -2.00
C VAL A 44 -5.24 -3.82 -1.13
N ARG A 45 -6.16 -4.49 -0.42
CA ARG A 45 -5.84 -5.70 0.37
C ARG A 45 -5.31 -6.84 -0.51
N LYS A 46 -5.93 -7.09 -1.66
CA LYS A 46 -5.41 -8.08 -2.62
C LYS A 46 -4.04 -7.71 -3.18
N MET A 47 -3.80 -6.42 -3.45
CA MET A 47 -2.48 -5.94 -3.85
C MET A 47 -1.43 -6.14 -2.74
N LYS A 48 -1.80 -5.92 -1.47
CA LYS A 48 -0.94 -6.21 -0.31
C LYS A 48 -0.53 -7.66 -0.29
N ASP A 49 -1.48 -8.59 -0.35
CA ASP A 49 -1.21 -10.03 -0.27
C ASP A 49 -0.25 -10.48 -1.39
N ALA A 50 -0.51 -10.04 -2.63
CA ALA A 50 0.35 -10.33 -3.77
C ALA A 50 1.75 -9.70 -3.61
N ALA A 51 1.84 -8.45 -3.17
CA ALA A 51 3.11 -7.77 -2.96
C ALA A 51 3.94 -8.43 -1.85
N LEU A 52 3.32 -8.78 -0.71
CA LEU A 52 4.00 -9.44 0.39
C LEU A 52 4.46 -10.86 0.03
N ALA A 53 3.72 -11.57 -0.82
CA ALA A 53 4.18 -12.85 -1.36
C ALA A 53 5.44 -12.70 -2.23
N ILE A 54 5.48 -11.67 -3.08
CA ILE A 54 6.65 -11.38 -3.93
C ILE A 54 7.85 -10.93 -3.09
N VAL A 55 7.65 -10.03 -2.13
CA VAL A 55 8.73 -9.49 -1.28
C VAL A 55 9.33 -10.57 -0.37
N ASN A 56 8.54 -11.57 0.03
CA ASN A 56 9.02 -12.70 0.83
C ASN A 56 9.59 -13.86 0.00
N ASP A 57 9.65 -13.77 -1.33
CA ASP A 57 10.25 -14.82 -2.13
C ASP A 57 11.76 -14.93 -1.84
N ARG A 58 12.18 -16.13 -1.46
CA ARG A 58 13.57 -16.47 -1.06
C ARG A 58 14.38 -17.10 -2.18
N GLY A 59 13.79 -17.31 -3.36
CA GLY A 59 14.38 -18.10 -4.44
C GLY A 59 15.65 -17.52 -5.08
N ALA A 60 15.88 -16.21 -4.97
CA ALA A 60 16.98 -15.53 -5.66
C ALA A 60 17.67 -14.41 -4.83
N ILE A 61 17.63 -14.51 -3.51
CA ILE A 61 18.20 -13.51 -2.60
C ILE A 61 19.03 -14.17 -1.48
N THR A 62 20.07 -13.47 -1.01
CA THR A 62 20.80 -13.87 0.20
C THR A 62 19.84 -14.01 1.37
N GLN A 63 19.90 -15.14 2.08
CA GLN A 63 19.01 -15.40 3.20
C GLN A 63 19.28 -14.44 4.36
N GLY A 64 18.21 -13.89 4.93
CA GLY A 64 18.26 -12.96 6.06
C GLY A 64 16.86 -12.69 6.62
N ASP A 65 16.80 -11.95 7.72
CA ASP A 65 15.53 -11.54 8.31
C ASP A 65 15.09 -10.17 7.74
N CYS A 66 14.00 -10.18 6.99
CA CYS A 66 13.38 -8.98 6.43
C CYS A 66 12.01 -8.67 7.08
N THR A 67 11.69 -9.28 8.23
CA THR A 67 10.37 -9.18 8.87
C THR A 67 9.97 -7.73 9.15
N ALA A 68 10.92 -6.88 9.55
CA ALA A 68 10.68 -5.46 9.79
C ALA A 68 10.22 -4.73 8.51
N LEU A 69 10.94 -4.92 7.39
CA LEU A 69 10.60 -4.32 6.10
C LEU A 69 9.25 -4.82 5.58
N VAL A 70 8.99 -6.12 5.70
CA VAL A 70 7.72 -6.74 5.30
C VAL A 70 6.55 -6.16 6.10
N SER A 71 6.73 -5.98 7.41
CA SER A 71 5.73 -5.35 8.29
C SER A 71 5.46 -3.89 7.91
N GLU A 72 6.51 -3.13 7.61
CA GLU A 72 6.42 -1.73 7.19
C GLU A 72 5.66 -1.58 5.87
N ILE A 73 6.01 -2.38 4.85
CA ILE A 73 5.30 -2.42 3.56
C ILE A 73 3.82 -2.74 3.78
N GLY A 74 3.52 -3.73 4.62
CA GLY A 74 2.15 -4.09 4.97
C GLY A 74 1.37 -2.93 5.58
N THR A 75 2.02 -2.15 6.46
CA THR A 75 1.43 -0.98 7.11
C THR A 75 1.07 0.12 6.10
N TYR A 76 1.90 0.35 5.07
CA TYR A 76 1.58 1.32 4.02
C TYR A 76 0.35 0.92 3.19
N PHE A 77 0.19 -0.37 2.88
CA PHE A 77 -1.02 -0.88 2.23
C PHE A 77 -2.25 -0.73 3.13
N ASP A 78 -2.13 -1.04 4.42
CA ASP A 78 -3.25 -0.92 5.37
C ASP A 78 -3.70 0.54 5.52
N ARG A 79 -2.74 1.48 5.57
CA ARG A 79 -3.02 2.92 5.57
C ARG A 79 -3.75 3.36 4.31
N ALA A 80 -3.34 2.88 3.13
CA ALA A 80 -4.01 3.20 1.87
C ALA A 80 -5.44 2.63 1.80
N ALA A 81 -5.65 1.40 2.29
CA ALA A 81 -6.98 0.80 2.34
C ALA A 81 -7.92 1.54 3.31
N ALA A 82 -7.41 1.93 4.48
CA ALA A 82 -8.17 2.70 5.47
C ALA A 82 -8.57 4.10 4.99
N ALA A 83 -7.74 4.73 4.14
CA ALA A 83 -8.02 6.07 3.62
C ALA A 83 -9.17 6.11 2.60
N VAL A 84 -9.50 4.99 1.97
CA VAL A 84 -10.56 4.92 0.93
C VAL A 84 -11.78 4.09 1.37
N GLY A 85 -11.65 3.32 2.45
CA GLY A 85 -12.69 2.47 3.02
C GLY A 85 -13.75 3.20 3.85
#